data_AF-A0A974C8F6-F1
#
_entry.id   AF-A0A974C8F6-F1
#
_cell.length_a   1.000
_cell.length_b   1.000
_cell.length_c   1.000
_cell.angle_alpha   90.00
_cell.angle_beta   90.00
_cell.angle_gamma   90.00
#
_symmetry.space_group_name_H-M   'P 1'
#
loop_
_entity.id
_entity.type
_entity.pdbx_description
1 polymer ?
#
loop_
_entity_poly.entity_id
_entity_poly.type
_entity_poly.pdbx_seq_one_letter_code
_entity_poly.pdbx_strand_id
1 'polypeptide(L)' 'VSVVSQEPTLSARSLQDNIAYGMGDVSLGCVKEAAQTAHAHDFISEMASGYQT' A
#
# COMPACT_ATOMS: atom_id res chain seq x y z
N VAL A 1 1.27 -7.98 -17.26
CA VAL A 1 0.99 -9.12 -16.36
C VAL A 1 1.45 -8.73 -14.98
N SER A 2 0.60 -8.87 -13.96
CA SER A 2 0.97 -8.66 -12.55
C SER A 2 0.83 -10.00 -11.83
N VAL A 3 1.70 -10.29 -10.86
CA VAL A 3 1.78 -11.58 -10.16
C VAL A 3 1.61 -11.35 -8.66
N VAL A 4 0.75 -12.13 -8.04
CA VAL A 4 0.60 -12.19 -6.59
C VAL A 4 1.33 -13.44 -6.09
N SER A 5 2.35 -13.24 -5.25
CA SER A 5 3.07 -14.34 -4.61
C SER A 5 2.18 -15.03 -3.56
N GLN A 6 2.32 -16.35 -3.42
CA GLN A 6 1.68 -17.09 -2.31
C GLN A 6 2.23 -16.65 -0.94
N GLU A 7 3.50 -16.24 -0.92
CA GLU A 7 4.17 -15.65 0.25
C GLU A 7 4.50 -14.19 -0.09
N PRO A 8 3.58 -13.24 0.17
CA PRO A 8 3.83 -11.83 -0.07
C PRO A 8 4.87 -11.30 0.92
N THR A 9 5.79 -10.48 0.43
CA THR A 9 6.82 -9.84 1.25
C THR A 9 6.60 -8.33 1.29
N LEU A 10 6.82 -7.75 2.47
CA LEU A 10 6.86 -6.29 2.66
C LEU A 10 8.31 -5.88 2.90
N SER A 11 8.70 -4.74 2.34
CA SER A 11 9.99 -4.12 2.64
C SER A 11 9.87 -3.26 3.90
N ALA A 12 10.98 -3.06 4.61
CA ALA A 12 11.07 -2.20 5.81
C ALA A 12 10.98 -0.70 5.44
N ARG A 13 9.80 -0.28 4.99
CA ARG A 13 9.42 1.08 4.58
C ARG A 13 7.92 1.25 4.78
N SER A 14 7.40 2.46 4.54
CA SER A 14 6.00 2.77 4.79
C SER A 14 5.03 1.91 3.99
N LEU A 15 3.80 1.75 4.48
CA LEU A 15 2.72 1.10 3.72
C LEU A 15 2.43 1.82 2.40
N GLN A 16 2.54 3.16 2.38
CA GLN A 16 2.46 3.95 1.15
C GLN A 16 3.47 3.47 0.11
N ASP A 17 4.74 3.36 0.51
CA ASP A 17 5.81 2.96 -0.40
C ASP A 17 5.66 1.50 -0.84
N ASN A 18 5.15 0.63 0.05
CA ASN A 18 4.84 -0.76 -0.26
C ASN A 18 3.72 -0.89 -1.29
N ILE A 19 2.64 -0.10 -1.18
CA ILE A 19 1.56 -0.08 -2.17
C ILE A 19 2.04 0.53 -3.49
N ALA A 20 2.87 1.57 -3.43
CA ALA A 20 3.46 2.21 -4.61
C ALA A 20 4.66 1.45 -5.20
N TYR A 21 4.96 0.23 -4.74
CA TYR A 21 6.16 -0.49 -5.15
C TYR A 21 6.25 -0.71 -6.65
N GLY A 22 7.43 -0.48 -7.22
CA GLY A 22 7.67 -0.65 -8.65
C GLY A 22 7.01 0.42 -9.52
N MET A 23 6.32 1.38 -8.92
CA MET A 23 5.83 2.59 -9.56
C MET A 23 6.76 3.77 -9.25
N GLY A 24 6.66 4.83 -10.03
CA GLY A 24 7.42 6.07 -9.80
C GLY A 24 6.84 6.90 -8.66
N ASP A 25 6.83 8.22 -8.82
CA ASP A 25 6.22 9.11 -7.85
C ASP A 25 4.69 9.03 -7.95
N VAL A 26 4.07 8.26 -7.06
CA VAL A 26 2.62 8.01 -7.04
C VAL A 26 1.98 8.87 -5.97
N SER A 27 0.93 9.61 -6.35
CA SER A 27 0.18 10.43 -5.40
C SER A 27 -0.47 9.58 -4.30
N LEU A 28 -0.60 10.16 -3.11
CA LEU A 28 -1.31 9.51 -2.00
C LEU A 28 -2.78 9.17 -2.35
N GLY A 29 -3.41 9.92 -3.27
CA GLY A 29 -4.75 9.63 -3.75
C GLY A 29 -4.84 8.26 -4.44
N CYS A 30 -3.94 8.00 -5.40
CA CYS A 30 -3.87 6.71 -6.08
C CYS A 30 -3.56 5.55 -5.12
N VAL A 31 -2.69 5.79 -4.13
CA VAL A 31 -2.39 4.80 -3.09
C VAL A 31 -3.62 4.47 -2.25
N LYS A 32 -4.43 5.47 -1.89
CA LYS A 32 -5.69 5.27 -1.17
C LYS A 32 -6.71 4.51 -2.00
N GLU A 33 -6.88 4.85 -3.28
CA GLU A 33 -7.79 4.13 -4.19
C GLU A 33 -7.38 2.67 -4.37
N ALA A 34 -6.09 2.39 -4.52
CA ALA A 34 -5.57 1.02 -4.58
C ALA A 34 -5.85 0.26 -3.28
N ALA A 35 -5.60 0.89 -2.12
CA ALA A 35 -5.90 0.31 -0.82
C ALA A 35 -7.40 0.08 -0.59
N GLN A 36 -8.28 0.95 -1.08
CA GLN A 36 -9.73 0.77 -1.02
C GLN A 36 -10.17 -0.43 -1.88
N THR A 37 -9.65 -0.53 -3.10
CA THR A 37 -9.91 -1.65 -4.01
C THR A 37 -9.42 -2.98 -3.41
N ALA A 38 -8.32 -2.95 -2.66
CA ALA A 38 -7.77 -4.10 -1.95
C ALA A 38 -8.42 -4.35 -0.57
N HIS A 39 -9.44 -3.58 -0.18
CA HIS A 39 -10.08 -3.63 1.14
C HIS A 39 -9.12 -3.44 2.33
N ALA A 40 -8.02 -2.72 2.12
CA ALA A 40 -7.00 -2.43 3.12
C ALA A 40 -7.12 -1.00 3.69
N HIS A 41 -7.86 -0.11 3.03
CA HIS A 41 -7.91 1.32 3.41
C HIS A 41 -8.34 1.56 4.85
N ASP A 42 -9.42 0.92 5.29
CA ASP A 42 -9.98 1.14 6.63
C ASP A 42 -9.00 0.65 7.70
N PHE A 43 -8.45 -0.56 7.52
CA PHE A 43 -7.39 -1.11 8.38
C PHE A 43 -6.18 -0.18 8.48
N ILE A 44 -5.68 0.32 7.35
CA ILE A 44 -4.52 1.22 7.32
C ILE A 44 -4.86 2.53 8.03
N SER A 45 -6.06 3.07 7.82
CA SER A 45 -6.47 4.37 8.39
C SER A 45 -6.67 4.34 9.90
N GLU A 46 -6.91 3.16 10.48
CA GLU A 46 -7.00 2.95 11.94
C GLU A 46 -5.62 2.84 12.61
N MET A 47 -4.53 2.67 11.85
CA MET A 47 -3.17 2.62 12.40
C MET A 47 -2.72 4.01 12.87
N ALA A 48 -1.94 4.05 13.96
CA ALA A 48 -1.48 5.31 14.56
C ALA A 48 -0.71 6.22 13.58
N SER A 49 0.03 5.64 12.64
CA SER A 49 0.76 6.37 11.59
C SER A 49 0.12 6.24 10.20
N GLY A 50 -1.02 5.57 10.09
CA GLY A 50 -1.74 5.41 8.84
C GLY A 50 -0.89 4.79 7.73
N TYR A 51 -0.91 5.42 6.56
CA TYR A 51 -0.08 5.06 5.40
C TYR A 51 1.43 5.29 5.59
N GLN A 52 1.81 6.07 6.59
CA GLN A 52 3.20 6.35 6.97
C GLN A 52 3.71 5.39 8.05
N THR A 53 2.88 4.43 8.49
CA THR A 53 3.35 3.28 9.27
C THR A 53 4.37 2.50 8.45
#